data_AF-A0A7W1B1Z2-F1
#
_entry.id   AF-A0A7W1B1Z2-F1
#
_cell.length_a   1.000
_cell.length_b   1.000
_cell.length_c   1.000
_cell.angle_alpha   90.00
_cell.angle_beta   90.00
_cell.angle_gamma   90.00
#
_symmetry.space_group_name_H-M   'P 1'
#
loop_
_entity.id
_entity.type
_entity.pdbx_description
1 polymer ?
#
loop_
_entity_poly.entity_id
_entity_poly.type
_entity_poly.pdbx_seq_one_letter_code
_entity_poly.pdbx_strand_id
1 'polypeptide(L)'
;MADLIRRLQVLLDESRWTRLESRAQQEGASVASLVRSAIDLAYPDAEWTVAESAKRFLARAPVDIPAWEELKAELEDDLARDVSS
;
A
#
# COMPACT_ATOMS: atom_id res chain seq x y z
N MET A 1 -0.52 -17.36 -2.85
CA MET A 1 -0.90 -17.02 -1.48
C MET A 1 -0.01 -17.82 -0.55
N ALA A 2 0.75 -17.17 0.33
CA ALA A 2 1.63 -17.85 1.28
C ALA A 2 0.84 -18.29 2.53
N ASP A 3 1.16 -19.48 3.06
CA ASP A 3 0.53 -20.00 4.27
C ASP A 3 1.04 -19.29 5.53
N LEU A 4 0.11 -18.92 6.42
CA LEU A 4 0.44 -18.30 7.71
C LEU A 4 0.85 -19.38 8.72
N ILE A 5 2.15 -19.69 8.76
CA ILE A 5 2.70 -20.79 9.57
C ILE A 5 3.21 -20.40 10.97
N ARG A 6 3.27 -19.10 11.30
CA ARG A 6 3.78 -18.59 12.59
C ARG A 6 2.87 -17.52 13.19
N ARG A 7 2.76 -17.50 14.52
CA ARG A 7 2.02 -16.48 15.30
C ARG A 7 3.00 -15.52 15.98
N LEU A 8 2.77 -14.22 15.82
CA LEU A 8 3.48 -13.15 16.50
C LEU A 8 2.57 -12.56 17.60
N GLN A 9 3.14 -12.29 18.79
CA GLN A 9 2.49 -11.54 19.87
C GLN A 9 3.37 -10.33 20.20
N VAL A 10 2.78 -9.13 20.19
CA VAL A 10 3.48 -7.88 20.50
C VAL A 10 2.61 -7.09 21.47
N LEU A 11 3.22 -6.58 22.54
CA LEU A 11 2.54 -5.68 23.46
C LEU A 11 2.64 -4.26 22.93
N LEU A 12 1.50 -3.59 22.82
CA LEU A 12 1.37 -2.20 22.42
C LEU A 12 0.80 -1.41 23.59
N ASP A 13 1.21 -0.15 23.72
CA ASP A 13 0.49 0.78 24.57
C ASP A 13 -0.86 1.16 23.93
N GLU A 14 -1.76 1.71 24.74
CA GLU A 14 -3.12 2.09 24.32
C GLU A 14 -3.09 3.01 23.09
N SER A 15 -2.19 4.01 23.09
CA SER A 15 -2.12 5.00 22.01
C SER A 15 -1.77 4.38 20.65
N ARG A 16 -0.87 3.39 20.66
CA ARG A 16 -0.51 2.63 19.44
C ARG A 16 -1.64 1.71 19.03
N TRP A 17 -2.31 1.06 19.99
CA TRP A 17 -3.46 0.20 19.70
C TRP A 17 -4.60 0.97 19.04
N THR A 18 -5.01 2.11 19.62
CA THR A 18 -6.08 2.96 19.06
C THR A 18 -5.78 3.42 17.63
N ARG A 19 -4.53 3.81 17.35
CA ARG A 19 -4.12 4.21 15.99
C ARG A 19 -4.25 3.06 15.00
N LEU A 20 -3.84 1.86 15.40
CA LEU A 20 -3.90 0.68 14.57
C LEU A 20 -5.35 0.26 14.27
N GLU A 21 -6.21 0.30 15.28
CA GLU A 21 -7.63 -0.02 15.16
C GLU A 21 -8.37 1.00 14.27
N SER A 22 -8.14 2.30 14.50
CA SER A 22 -8.72 3.36 13.68
C SER A 22 -8.32 3.23 12.22
N ARG A 23 -7.04 2.93 11.95
CA ARG A 23 -6.57 2.72 10.57
C ARG A 23 -7.17 1.47 9.94
N ALA A 24 -7.29 0.38 10.69
CA ALA A 24 -7.91 -0.86 10.21
C ALA A 24 -9.36 -0.61 9.79
N GLN A 25 -10.09 0.17 10.58
CA GLN A 25 -11.48 0.51 10.30
C GLN A 25 -11.63 1.41 9.07
N GLN A 26 -10.75 2.42 8.92
CA GLN A 26 -10.73 3.28 7.72
C GLN A 26 -10.48 2.47 6.43
N GLU A 27 -9.61 1.47 6.48
CA GLU A 27 -9.28 0.64 5.31
C GLU A 27 -10.21 -0.57 5.12
N GLY A 28 -11.21 -0.76 5.99
CA GLY A 28 -12.06 -1.95 5.97
C GLY A 28 -11.28 -3.27 6.15
N ALA A 29 -10.12 -3.21 6.79
CA ALA A 29 -9.18 -4.32 6.95
C ALA A 29 -9.12 -4.80 8.40
N SER A 30 -8.51 -5.98 8.62
CA SER A 30 -8.16 -6.40 9.97
C SER A 30 -6.82 -5.81 10.39
N VAL A 31 -6.66 -5.56 11.69
CA VAL A 31 -5.37 -5.21 12.33
C VAL A 31 -4.26 -6.18 11.88
N ALA A 32 -4.54 -7.47 11.81
CA ALA A 32 -3.56 -8.46 11.37
C ALA A 32 -3.16 -8.29 9.90
N SER A 33 -4.07 -7.84 9.04
CA SER A 33 -3.77 -7.53 7.64
C SER A 33 -2.87 -6.31 7.54
N LEU A 34 -3.19 -5.24 8.28
CA LEU A 34 -2.36 -4.03 8.33
C LEU A 34 -0.94 -4.32 8.81
N VAL A 35 -0.80 -5.11 9.87
CA VAL A 35 0.54 -5.48 10.39
C VAL A 35 1.35 -6.24 9.35
N ARG A 36 0.72 -7.16 8.60
CA ARG A 36 1.41 -7.86 7.50
C ARG A 36 1.83 -6.92 6.39
N SER A 37 0.92 -6.05 5.92
CA SER A 37 1.26 -5.05 4.89
C SER A 37 2.39 -4.12 5.33
N ALA A 38 2.40 -3.71 6.60
CA ALA A 38 3.46 -2.89 7.15
C ALA A 38 4.80 -3.63 7.22
N ILE A 39 4.79 -4.94 7.53
CA ILE A 39 5.98 -5.80 7.47
C ILE A 39 6.51 -5.87 6.05
N ASP A 40 5.66 -6.17 5.07
CA ASP A 40 6.07 -6.30 3.66
C ASP A 40 6.65 -4.98 3.13
N LEU A 41 6.10 -3.85 3.55
CA LEU A 41 6.60 -2.51 3.19
C LEU A 41 7.95 -2.21 3.84
N ALA A 42 8.12 -2.55 5.12
CA ALA A 42 9.35 -2.30 5.86
C ALA A 42 10.48 -3.28 5.50
N TYR A 43 10.11 -4.49 5.10
CA TYR A 43 11.01 -5.62 4.81
C TYR A 43 10.58 -6.31 3.51
N PRO A 44 10.77 -5.67 2.34
CA PRO A 44 10.37 -6.25 1.07
C PRO A 44 11.12 -7.57 0.78
N ASP A 45 10.39 -8.58 0.31
CA ASP A 45 10.91 -9.93 -0.04
C ASP A 45 12.06 -9.91 -1.05
N ALA A 46 12.18 -8.82 -1.81
CA ALA A 46 13.32 -8.58 -2.67
C ALA A 46 13.86 -7.18 -2.40
N GLU A 47 15.09 -7.10 -1.90
CA GLU A 47 15.92 -5.91 -2.07
C GLU A 47 16.24 -5.79 -3.57
N TRP A 48 15.27 -5.37 -4.38
CA TRP A 48 15.60 -4.93 -5.73
C TRP A 48 16.51 -3.73 -5.57
N THR A 49 17.73 -3.88 -6.03
CA THR A 49 18.61 -2.74 -6.19
C THR A 49 17.90 -1.69 -7.05
N VAL A 50 18.26 -0.42 -6.87
CA VAL A 50 17.74 0.68 -7.71
C VAL A 50 17.84 0.33 -9.21
N ALA A 51 18.89 -0.39 -9.61
CA ALA A 51 19.10 -0.87 -10.97
C ALA A 51 18.05 -1.91 -11.44
N GLU A 52 17.67 -2.86 -10.59
CA GLU A 52 16.65 -3.87 -10.92
C GLU A 52 15.25 -3.27 -11.00
N SER A 53 14.93 -2.35 -10.08
CA SER A 53 13.68 -1.58 -10.11
C SER A 53 13.58 -0.74 -11.38
N ALA A 54 14.65 -0.01 -11.73
CA ALA A 54 14.72 0.76 -12.97
C ALA A 54 14.57 -0.13 -14.21
N LYS A 55 15.26 -1.27 -14.26
CA LYS A 55 15.18 -2.22 -15.39
C LYS A 55 13.76 -2.77 -15.56
N ARG A 56 13.08 -3.11 -14.47
CA ARG A 56 11.67 -3.57 -14.52
C ARG A 56 10.73 -2.47 -14.99
N PHE A 57 10.89 -1.26 -14.47
CA PHE A 57 10.07 -0.11 -14.88
C PHE A 57 10.24 0.17 -16.38
N LEU A 58 11.48 0.19 -16.88
CA LEU A 58 11.80 0.40 -18.29
C LEU A 58 11.37 -0.77 -19.20
N ALA A 59 11.26 -1.98 -18.67
CA ALA A 59 10.79 -3.14 -19.42
C ALA A 59 9.25 -3.21 -19.57
N ARG A 60 8.50 -2.32 -18.90
CA ARG A 60 7.04 -2.26 -19.02
C ARG A 60 6.65 -1.78 -20.43
N ALA A 61 5.57 -2.36 -20.96
CA ALA A 61 5.00 -1.86 -22.22
C ALA A 61 4.61 -0.37 -22.08
N PRO A 62 4.83 0.45 -23.12
CA PRO A 62 4.37 1.83 -23.14
C PRO A 62 2.88 1.89 -22.81
N VAL A 63 2.51 2.78 -21.90
CA VAL A 63 1.12 3.03 -21.58
C VAL A 63 0.63 4.11 -22.53
N ASP A 64 -0.51 3.87 -23.16
CA ASP A 64 -1.20 4.92 -23.91
C ASP A 64 -1.75 5.93 -22.90
N ILE A 65 -1.20 7.14 -22.91
CA ILE A 65 -1.59 8.19 -21.97
C ILE A 65 -2.53 9.13 -22.73
N PRO A 66 -3.75 9.40 -22.20
CA PRO A 66 -4.68 10.32 -22.83
C PRO A 66 -4.12 11.76 -22.84
N ALA A 67 -4.84 12.67 -23.48
CA ALA A 67 -4.46 14.08 -23.47
C ALA A 67 -4.32 14.58 -22.02
N TRP A 68 -3.41 15.54 -21.79
CA TRP A 68 -3.11 16.03 -20.45
C TRP A 68 -4.36 16.53 -19.72
N GLU A 69 -5.27 17.18 -20.45
CA GLU A 69 -6.53 17.71 -19.96
C GLU A 69 -7.45 16.60 -19.43
N GLU A 70 -7.51 15.46 -20.12
CA GLU A 70 -8.32 14.30 -19.74
C GLU A 70 -7.70 13.60 -18.53
N LEU A 71 -6.39 13.33 -18.57
CA LEU A 71 -5.67 12.71 -17.45
C LEU A 71 -5.78 13.57 -16.18
N LYS A 72 -5.66 14.89 -16.32
CA LYS A 72 -5.76 15.81 -15.20
C LYS A 72 -7.15 15.75 -14.57
N ALA A 73 -8.21 15.75 -15.38
CA ALA A 73 -9.59 15.65 -14.89
C ALA A 73 -9.83 14.33 -14.13
N GLU A 74 -9.34 13.20 -14.67
CA GLU A 74 -9.42 11.90 -14.01
C GLU A 74 -8.73 11.89 -12.63
N LEU A 75 -7.53 12.49 -12.55
CA LEU A 75 -6.78 12.59 -11.28
C LEU A 75 -7.47 13.51 -10.27
N GLU A 76 -8.08 14.61 -10.71
CA GLU A 76 -8.85 15.52 -9.86
C GLU A 76 -10.11 14.82 -9.32
N ASP A 77 -10.80 14.03 -10.15
CA ASP A 77 -11.96 13.23 -9.75
C ASP A 77 -11.61 12.11 -8.77
N ASP A 78 -10.48 11.42 -8.97
CA ASP A 78 -9.96 10.42 -8.03
C ASP A 78 -9.63 11.05 -6.67
N LEU A 79 -8.92 12.19 -6.68
CA LEU A 79 -8.54 12.90 -5.46
C LEU A 79 -9.78 13.39 -4.69
N ALA A 80 -10.82 13.85 -5.40
CA ALA A 80 -12.08 14.26 -4.78
C ALA A 80 -12.84 13.09 -4.13
N ARG A 81 -12.75 11.88 -4.70
CA ARG A 81 -13.37 10.66 -4.15
C ARG A 81 -12.68 10.17 -2.88
N ASP A 82 -11.34 10.22 -2.83
CA ASP A 82 -10.57 9.80 -1.66
C ASP A 82 -10.75 10.72 -0.43
N VAL A 83 -11.07 12.00 -0.64
CA VAL A 83 -11.36 12.95 0.45
C VAL A 83 -12.78 12.79 1.01
N SER A 84 -13.64 12.03 0.32
CA SER A 84 -15.05 11.83 0.67
C SER A 84 -15.36 10.49 1.35
N SER A 85 -14.36 9.63 1.59
CA SER A 85 -14.44 8.36 2.38
C SER A 85 -13.66 8.47 3.68
#